data_AF-A0A848Y0E6-F1
#
_entry.id   AF-A0A848Y0E6-F1
#
_cell.length_a   1.000
_cell.length_b   1.000
_cell.length_c   1.000
_cell.angle_alpha   90.00
_cell.angle_beta   90.00
_cell.angle_gamma   90.00
#
_symmetry.space_group_name_H-M   'P 1'
#
loop_
_entity.id
_entity.type
_entity.pdbx_description
1 polymer ?
#
loop_
_entity_poly.entity_id
_entity_poly.type
_entity_poly.pdbx_seq_one_letter_code
_entity_poly.pdbx_strand_id
1 'polypeptide(L)' 'MLVSELFSKALPNPESVRDTLGRHLLTDGYSMVLDMVESQGIYLRDAVTGKQYVDLFTFYASNPLGMN' A
#
# COMPACT_ATOMS: atom_id res chain seq x y z
N MET A 1 -3.41 12.58 13.00
CA MET A 1 -2.04 13.01 13.36
C MET A 1 -1.37 12.03 14.31
N LEU A 2 -1.90 11.76 15.51
CA LEU A 2 -1.31 10.78 16.44
C LEU A 2 -1.25 9.32 15.93
N VAL A 3 -2.22 8.90 15.10
CA VAL A 3 -2.33 7.52 14.61
C VAL A 3 -1.35 7.22 13.47
N SER A 4 -1.10 8.15 12.53
CA SER A 4 -0.15 7.90 11.44
C SER A 4 1.30 7.86 11.92
N GLU A 5 1.64 8.64 12.95
CA GLU A 5 2.96 8.59 13.61
C GLU A 5 3.21 7.25 14.31
N LEU A 6 2.18 6.64 14.90
CA LEU A 6 2.25 5.30 15.50
C LEU A 6 2.50 4.20 14.45
N PHE A 7 1.86 4.30 13.28
CA PHE A 7 2.05 3.33 12.19
C PHE A 7 3.43 3.44 11.54
N SER A 8 3.96 4.65 11.36
CA SER A 8 5.28 4.90 10.77
C SER A 8 6.42 4.25 11.57
N LYS A 9 6.29 4.17 12.90
CA LYS A 9 7.34 3.63 13.77
C LYS A 9 7.40 2.10 13.83
N ALA A 10 6.31 1.41 13.47
CA ALA A 10 6.19 -0.04 13.57
C ALA A 10 6.31 -0.79 12.23
N LEU A 11 6.12 -0.11 11.11
CA LEU A 11 6.17 -0.71 9.78
C LEU A 11 7.60 -0.68 9.21
N PRO A 12 7.99 -1.68 8.39
CA PRO A 12 9.24 -1.63 7.65
C PRO A 12 9.24 -0.43 6.69
N ASN A 13 10.44 0.05 6.34
CA ASN A 13 10.60 1.02 5.26
C ASN A 13 9.91 0.47 3.99
N PRO A 14 9.09 1.26 3.28
CA PRO A 14 8.45 0.84 2.03
C PRO A 14 9.40 0.13 1.05
N GLU A 15 10.65 0.59 0.91
CA GLU A 15 11.64 -0.01 0.02
C GLU A 15 12.02 -1.46 0.41
N SER A 16 11.91 -1.84 1.68
CA SER A 16 12.31 -3.15 2.18
C SER A 16 11.16 -4.15 2.33
N VAL A 17 9.93 -3.76 2.00
CA VAL A 17 8.73 -4.61 2.15
C VAL A 17 8.84 -5.89 1.32
N ARG A 18 9.21 -5.77 0.03
CA ARG A 18 9.28 -6.92 -0.88
C ARG A 18 10.37 -7.91 -0.48
N ASP A 19 11.56 -7.41 -0.13
CA ASP A 19 12.65 -8.25 0.38
C ASP A 19 12.30 -8.94 1.69
N THR A 20 11.53 -8.26 2.55
CA THR A 20 11.06 -8.81 3.82
C THR A 20 10.08 -9.95 3.63
N LEU A 21 9.06 -9.75 2.79
CA LEU A 21 8.09 -10.80 2.48
C LEU A 21 8.72 -11.94 1.66
N GLY A 22 9.63 -11.62 0.74
CA GLY A 22 10.30 -12.57 -0.15
C GLY A 22 11.14 -13.64 0.55
N ARG A 23 11.51 -13.43 1.83
CA ARG A 23 12.17 -14.47 2.64
C ARG A 23 11.27 -15.66 2.97
N HIS A 24 9.95 -15.49 2.90
CA HIS A 24 8.97 -16.47 3.36
C HIS A 24 7.79 -16.70 2.40
N LEU A 25 7.55 -15.78 1.46
CA LEU A 25 6.43 -15.81 0.51
C LEU A 25 6.94 -15.59 -0.91
N LEU A 26 6.24 -16.18 -1.88
CA LEU A 26 6.38 -15.78 -3.28
C LEU A 26 5.77 -14.38 -3.46
N THR A 27 6.55 -13.43 -3.97
CA THR A 27 6.16 -12.02 -4.09
C THR A 27 5.93 -11.63 -5.56
N ASP A 28 5.07 -12.35 -6.28
CA ASP A 28 4.81 -12.16 -7.71
C ASP A 28 3.64 -11.22 -8.03
N GLY A 29 3.02 -10.61 -7.02
CA GLY A 29 2.02 -9.55 -7.18
C GLY A 29 2.61 -8.22 -7.68
N TYR A 30 1.75 -7.19 -7.75
CA TYR A 30 2.13 -5.84 -8.19
C TYR A 30 3.38 -5.30 -7.45
N SER A 31 4.18 -4.50 -8.14
CA SER A 31 5.41 -3.92 -7.59
C SER A 31 5.17 -2.79 -6.58
N MET A 32 3.97 -2.19 -6.58
CA MET A 32 3.56 -1.12 -5.66
C MET A 32 3.58 -1.60 -4.20
N VAL A 33 4.00 -0.72 -3.29
CA VAL A 33 3.72 -0.84 -1.86
C VAL A 33 2.59 0.12 -1.52
N LEU A 34 1.42 -0.41 -1.12
CA LEU A 34 0.24 0.40 -0.89
C LEU A 34 0.41 1.32 0.34
N ASP A 35 0.28 2.62 0.13
CA ASP A 35 0.18 3.60 1.20
C ASP A 35 -1.24 3.63 1.76
N MET A 36 -1.46 2.98 2.90
CA MET A 36 -2.78 2.86 3.52
C MET A 36 -3.32 4.16 4.11
N VAL A 37 -2.46 5.16 4.35
CA VAL A 37 -2.85 6.43 4.98
C VAL A 37 -3.23 7.44 3.91
N GLU A 38 -2.41 7.57 2.87
CA GLU A 38 -2.57 8.61 1.85
C GLU A 38 -3.38 8.14 0.61
N SER A 39 -3.70 6.86 0.49
CA SER A 39 -4.66 6.39 -0.52
C SER A 39 -6.09 6.81 -0.15
N GLN A 40 -6.86 7.32 -1.11
CA GLN A 40 -8.18 7.93 -0.90
C GLN A 40 -9.10 7.71 -2.11
N GLY A 41 -10.36 7.36 -1.86
CA GLY A 41 -11.36 7.06 -2.87
C GLY A 41 -10.87 6.05 -3.91
N ILE A 42 -10.87 6.47 -5.18
CA ILE A 42 -10.43 5.65 -6.32
C ILE A 42 -8.92 5.72 -6.58
N TYR A 43 -8.11 6.33 -5.70
CA TYR A 43 -6.67 6.48 -5.92
C TYR A 43 -5.86 5.64 -4.94
N LEU A 44 -5.00 4.78 -5.49
CA LEU A 44 -3.96 4.07 -4.73
C LEU A 44 -2.65 4.84 -4.87
N ARG A 45 -2.00 5.13 -3.74
CA ARG A 45 -0.67 5.74 -3.72
C ARG A 45 0.38 4.69 -3.43
N ASP A 46 1.42 4.67 -4.25
CA ASP A 46 2.62 3.88 -3.98
C ASP A 46 3.48 4.59 -2.91
N ALA A 47 3.71 3.93 -1.78
CA ALA A 47 4.49 4.46 -0.67
C ALA A 47 5.97 4.65 -1.01
N VAL A 48 6.50 3.94 -2.02
CA VAL A 48 7.90 4.07 -2.45
C VAL A 48 8.09 5.29 -3.35
N THR A 49 7.31 5.38 -4.42
CA THR A 49 7.50 6.43 -5.45
C THR A 49 6.63 7.67 -5.26
N GLY A 50 5.58 7.57 -4.43
CA GLY A 50 4.54 8.58 -4.30
C GLY A 50 3.56 8.64 -5.49
N LYS A 51 3.74 7.78 -6.51
CA LYS A 51 2.88 7.75 -7.70
C LYS A 51 1.45 7.34 -7.32
N GLN A 52 0.48 8.05 -7.88
CA GLN A 52 -0.94 7.73 -7.77
C GLN A 52 -1.42 6.90 -8.96
N TYR A 53 -2.29 5.93 -8.68
CA TYR A 53 -2.91 5.04 -9.64
C TYR A 53 -4.42 5.12 -9.49
N VAL A 54 -5.15 5.22 -10.61
CA VAL A 54 -6.61 5.09 -10.60
C VAL A 54 -6.96 3.62 -10.43
N ASP A 55 -7.72 3.30 -9.39
CA ASP A 55 -8.14 1.95 -9.05
C ASP A 55 -9.38 1.53 -9.83
N LEU A 56 -9.15 0.78 -10.90
CA LEU A 56 -10.20 0.08 -11.65
C LEU A 56 -10.24 -1.42 -11.33
N PHE A 57 -9.58 -1.82 -10.24
CA PHE A 57 -9.44 -3.21 -9.81
C PHE A 57 -10.14 -3.49 -8.48
N THR A 58 -10.16 -2.51 -7.58
CA THR A 58 -10.86 -2.49 -6.28
C THR A 58 -10.66 -3.76 -5.47
N PHE A 59 -9.41 -4.25 -5.49
CA PHE A 59 -8.95 -5.47 -4.84
C PHE A 59 -9.83 -6.68 -5.21
N TYR A 60 -9.90 -7.02 -6.50
CA TYR A 60 -10.83 -8.03 -7.04
C TYR A 60 -12.30 -7.69 -6.77
N ALA A 61 -12.68 -6.42 -6.97
CA ALA A 61 -14.02 -5.91 -6.70
C ALA A 61 -14.53 -6.12 -5.26
N SER A 62 -13.64 -6.42 -4.30
CA SER A 62 -14.00 -6.65 -2.90
C SER A 62 -14.13 -5.37 -2.09
N ASN A 63 -13.64 -4.24 -2.61
CA ASN A 63 -13.72 -2.94 -1.94
C ASN A 63 -14.65 -1.95 -2.68
N PRO A 64 -15.97 -1.96 -2.39
CA PRO A 64 -16.94 -1.16 -3.11
C PRO A 64 -16.91 0.34 -2.78
N LEU A 65 -16.29 0.75 -1.67
CA LEU A 65 -16.25 2.15 -1.23
C LEU A 65 -14.94 2.85 -1.63
N GLY A 66 -13.96 2.11 -2.14
CA GLY A 66 -12.61 2.62 -2.39
C GLY A 66 -11.78 2.71 -1.11
N MET A 67 -10.60 3.30 -1.23
CA MET A 67 -9.77 3.62 -0.06
C MET A 67 -10.39 4.79 0.70
N ASN A 68 -10.18 4.83 2.02
CA ASN A 68 -10.56 5.88 2.99
C ASN A 68 -11.22 7.15 2.42
#